data_AF-A0AAW2RPF4-F1
#
_entry.id   AF-A0AAW2RPF4-F1
#
_cell.length_a   1.000
_cell.length_b   1.000
_cell.length_c   1.000
_cell.angle_alpha   90.00
_cell.angle_beta   90.00
_cell.angle_gamma   90.00
#
_symmetry.space_group_name_H-M   'P 1'
#
loop_
_entity.id
_entity.type
_entity.pdbx_description
1 polymer ?
#
loop_
_entity_poly.entity_id
_entity_poly.type
_entity_poly.pdbx_seq_one_letter_code
_entity_poly.pdbx_strand_id
1 'polypeptide(L)'
;MKKMFDYMLHKNVECYVDDLVVKSKKRDHFHDLRKVFERLRRYQLKMNPSKCAFGVTSGKFLGFIVRQKTLPFQWDEVCDKAFKSIKSYLMTPPVLVAPVPGRPLILYVATQERSIGILLAQKNDEGKENALYYLSSTMTPNELKY
;
A
#
# COMPACT_ATOMS: atom_id res chain seq x y z
N MET A 1 5.93 7.30 -4.57
CA MET A 1 6.22 6.45 -3.40
C MET A 1 7.68 6.51 -2.91
N LYS A 2 8.68 6.74 -3.78
CA LYS A 2 10.11 6.84 -3.36
C LYS A 2 10.36 7.89 -2.26
N LYS A 3 9.98 9.16 -2.48
CA LYS A 3 10.03 10.25 -1.47
C LYS A 3 9.37 9.93 -0.12
N MET A 4 8.42 8.98 -0.13
CA MET A 4 7.69 8.54 1.04
C MET A 4 8.46 7.53 1.90
N PHE A 5 9.54 6.95 1.41
CA PHE A 5 10.34 5.97 2.15
C PHE A 5 11.85 6.23 2.03
N ASP A 6 12.29 7.40 1.57
CA ASP A 6 13.70 7.69 1.21
C ASP A 6 14.77 7.15 2.19
N TYR A 7 14.56 7.24 3.51
CA TYR A 7 15.53 6.72 4.50
C TYR A 7 15.36 5.22 4.86
N MET A 8 14.24 4.61 4.47
CA MET A 8 13.90 3.20 4.68
C MET A 8 14.12 2.35 3.42
N LEU A 9 14.12 2.99 2.24
CA LEU A 9 14.35 2.37 0.95
C LEU A 9 15.71 1.68 0.91
N HIS A 10 15.73 0.49 0.32
CA HIS A 10 16.91 -0.37 0.17
C HIS A 10 17.51 -0.91 1.48
N LYS A 11 17.10 -0.40 2.64
CA LYS A 11 17.42 -0.99 3.96
C LYS A 11 16.38 -2.03 4.37
N ASN A 12 15.20 -1.56 4.78
CA ASN A 12 14.14 -2.40 5.35
C ASN A 12 12.87 -2.39 4.50
N VAL A 13 12.81 -1.52 3.49
CA VAL A 13 11.67 -1.39 2.59
C VAL A 13 12.16 -1.39 1.16
N GLU A 14 11.53 -2.21 0.32
CA GLU A 14 11.61 -2.14 -1.12
C GLU A 14 10.23 -1.73 -1.64
N CYS A 15 10.22 -0.78 -2.56
CA CYS A 15 8.99 -0.21 -3.07
C CYS A 15 9.09 -0.11 -4.59
N TYR A 16 8.07 -0.63 -5.26
CA TYR A 16 7.94 -0.56 -6.70
C TYR A 16 6.50 -0.25 -7.07
N VAL A 17 6.27 0.99 -7.52
CA VAL A 17 4.96 1.54 -7.92
C VAL A 17 3.89 1.29 -6.86
N ASP A 18 3.19 0.16 -6.91
CA ASP A 18 2.11 -0.24 -6.02
C ASP A 18 2.50 -1.38 -5.03
N ASP A 19 3.59 -2.08 -5.31
CA ASP A 19 4.07 -3.17 -4.47
C ASP A 19 5.07 -2.65 -3.42
N LEU A 20 4.80 -2.99 -2.17
CA LEU A 20 5.63 -2.66 -1.03
C LEU A 20 6.10 -3.96 -0.36
N VAL A 21 7.40 -4.17 -0.32
CA VAL A 21 8.03 -5.26 0.41
C VAL A 21 8.73 -4.68 1.62
N VAL A 22 8.33 -5.14 2.80
CA VAL A 22 9.02 -4.81 4.05
C VAL A 22 9.85 -6.03 4.44
N LYS A 23 11.16 -5.83 4.61
CA LYS A 23 12.12 -6.86 5.01
C LYS A 23 12.85 -6.40 6.26
N SER A 24 12.97 -7.28 7.25
CA SER A 24 13.69 -6.97 8.49
C SER A 24 14.51 -8.16 8.97
N LYS A 25 15.54 -7.88 9.78
CA LYS A 25 16.26 -8.93 10.52
C LYS A 25 15.38 -9.37 11.69
N LYS A 26 15.36 -10.69 11.99
CA LYS A 26 14.41 -11.49 12.82
C LYS A 26 13.72 -10.86 14.06
N ARG A 27 14.19 -9.75 14.64
CA ARG A 27 13.63 -9.18 15.89
C ARG A 27 12.92 -7.82 15.75
N ASP A 28 13.18 -7.07 14.68
CA ASP A 28 12.69 -5.68 14.57
C ASP A 28 11.53 -5.50 13.57
N HIS A 29 11.00 -6.59 13.02
CA HIS A 29 10.04 -6.51 11.91
C HIS A 29 8.75 -5.77 12.26
N PHE A 30 8.25 -5.91 13.50
CA PHE A 30 7.07 -5.18 13.96
C PHE A 30 7.30 -3.67 14.07
N HIS A 31 8.50 -3.27 14.49
CA HIS A 31 8.87 -1.85 14.56
C HIS A 31 8.96 -1.24 13.17
N ASP A 32 9.55 -1.97 12.22
CA ASP A 32 9.63 -1.55 10.82
C ASP A 32 8.25 -1.47 10.17
N LEU A 33 7.39 -2.49 10.35
CA LEU A 33 6.02 -2.50 9.86
C LEU A 33 5.20 -1.34 10.44
N ARG A 34 5.35 -1.06 11.74
CA ARG A 34 4.67 0.07 12.38
C ARG A 34 5.05 1.40 11.73
N LYS A 35 6.35 1.66 11.55
CA LYS A 35 6.84 2.87 10.86
C LYS A 35 6.32 2.97 9.42
N VAL A 36 6.25 1.83 8.73
CA VAL A 36 5.69 1.76 7.37
C VAL A 36 4.21 2.11 7.36
N PHE A 37 3.39 1.54 8.25
CA PHE A 37 1.96 1.84 8.34
C PHE A 37 1.68 3.28 8.78
N GLU A 38 2.47 3.83 9.71
CA GLU A 38 2.37 5.23 10.10
C GLU A 38 2.67 6.17 8.92
N ARG A 39 3.67 5.83 8.09
CA ARG A 39 3.92 6.58 6.84
C ARG A 39 2.80 6.41 5.82
N LEU A 40 2.32 5.19 5.58
CA LEU A 40 1.17 4.97 4.69
C LEU A 40 -0.03 5.82 5.13
N ARG A 41 -0.33 5.85 6.43
CA ARG A 41 -1.37 6.72 7.00
C ARG A 41 -1.11 8.20 6.76
N ARG A 42 0.10 8.69 7.02
CA ARG A 42 0.47 10.11 6.86
C ARG A 42 0.28 10.60 5.43
N TYR A 43 0.52 9.74 4.45
CA TYR A 43 0.33 10.02 3.03
C TYR A 43 -1.01 9.51 2.48
N GLN A 44 -1.93 9.10 3.36
CA GLN A 44 -3.28 8.63 3.03
C GLN A 44 -3.31 7.45 2.03
N LEU A 45 -2.26 6.63 2.01
CA LEU A 45 -2.19 5.42 1.19
C LEU A 45 -2.88 4.25 1.89
N LYS A 46 -3.71 3.53 1.12
CA LYS A 46 -4.44 2.35 1.57
C LYS A 46 -3.88 1.10 0.89
N MET A 47 -3.72 0.03 1.66
CA MET A 47 -3.38 -1.28 1.13
C MET A 47 -4.64 -2.13 1.02
N ASN A 48 -4.71 -3.01 0.03
CA ASN A 48 -5.79 -3.99 -0.07
C ASN A 48 -5.45 -5.24 0.77
N PRO A 49 -6.14 -5.50 1.89
CA PRO A 49 -5.82 -6.63 2.77
C PRO A 49 -5.89 -7.99 2.08
N SER A 50 -6.76 -8.16 1.07
CA SER A 50 -6.89 -9.43 0.35
C SER A 50 -5.73 -9.70 -0.61
N LYS A 51 -4.94 -8.66 -0.93
CA LYS A 51 -3.75 -8.75 -1.78
C LYS A 51 -2.44 -8.69 -0.99
N CYS A 52 -2.50 -8.42 0.32
CA CYS A 52 -1.31 -8.37 1.15
C CYS A 52 -0.93 -9.74 1.71
N ALA A 53 0.34 -10.10 1.57
CA ALA A 53 0.95 -11.24 2.25
C ALA A 53 1.83 -10.72 3.40
N PHE A 54 1.65 -11.26 4.59
CA PHE A 54 2.40 -10.87 5.79
C PHE A 54 3.05 -12.10 6.42
N GLY A 55 4.22 -11.93 7.03
CA GLY A 55 4.93 -13.00 7.75
C GLY A 55 5.26 -14.22 6.89
N VAL A 56 5.51 -14.02 5.59
CA VAL A 56 5.84 -15.10 4.67
C VAL A 56 7.36 -15.31 4.58
N THR A 57 7.81 -16.57 4.56
CA THR A 57 9.20 -16.97 4.25
C THR A 57 9.58 -16.71 2.80
N SER A 58 8.57 -16.73 1.92
CA SER A 58 8.70 -16.48 0.50
C SER A 58 7.43 -15.86 -0.06
N GLY A 59 7.58 -14.96 -1.04
CA GLY A 59 6.46 -14.29 -1.71
C GLY A 59 6.81 -13.91 -3.14
N LYS A 60 5.79 -13.69 -3.96
CA LYS A 60 5.97 -13.19 -5.33
C LYS A 60 6.01 -11.65 -5.29
N PHE A 61 7.06 -11.06 -5.84
CA PHE A 61 7.24 -9.62 -5.98
C PHE A 61 7.73 -9.32 -7.41
N LEU A 62 6.99 -8.50 -8.15
CA LEU A 62 7.29 -8.14 -9.55
C LEU A 62 7.52 -9.34 -10.48
N GLY A 63 6.83 -10.45 -10.25
CA GLY A 63 7.02 -11.68 -11.03
C GLY A 63 8.14 -12.60 -10.53
N PHE A 64 8.99 -12.14 -9.60
CA PHE A 64 10.07 -12.92 -9.01
C PHE A 64 9.66 -13.51 -7.66
N ILE A 65 10.14 -14.72 -7.35
CA ILE A 65 9.97 -15.31 -6.02
C ILE A 65 11.06 -14.77 -5.10
N VAL A 66 10.68 -13.92 -4.16
CA VAL A 66 11.56 -13.43 -3.09
C VAL A 66 11.51 -14.44 -1.95
N ARG A 67 12.67 -14.94 -1.52
CA ARG A 67 12.81 -15.87 -0.38
C ARG A 67 13.81 -15.33 0.63
N GLN A 68 13.56 -15.58 1.91
CA GLN A 68 14.55 -15.32 2.95
C GLN A 68 15.78 -16.23 2.73
N LYS A 69 16.98 -15.65 2.62
CA LYS A 69 18.22 -16.44 2.60
C LYS A 69 18.43 -17.09 3.98
N THR A 70 18.34 -18.42 3.97
CA THR A 70 18.93 -19.43 4.87
C THR A 70 18.44 -19.63 6.31
N LEU A 71 17.32 -19.04 6.75
CA LEU A 71 16.68 -19.49 8.01
C LEU A 71 15.16 -19.60 7.85
N PRO A 72 14.51 -20.69 8.30
CA PRO A 72 13.06 -20.78 8.31
C PRO A 72 12.47 -19.72 9.26
N PHE A 73 11.53 -18.92 8.76
CA PHE A 73 10.69 -18.05 9.58
C PHE A 73 9.66 -18.93 10.30
N GLN A 74 9.59 -18.76 11.62
CA GLN A 74 8.66 -19.48 12.48
C GLN A 74 7.50 -18.53 12.79
N TRP A 75 6.29 -18.90 12.37
CA TRP A 75 5.09 -18.15 12.71
C TRP A 75 4.70 -18.49 14.15
N ASP A 76 4.86 -17.53 15.06
CA ASP A 76 4.53 -17.70 16.48
C ASP A 76 3.27 -16.94 16.88
N GLU A 77 2.88 -17.08 18.16
CA GLU A 77 1.67 -16.46 18.70
C GLU A 77 1.76 -14.92 18.74
N VAL A 78 2.97 -14.37 18.84
CA VAL A 78 3.23 -12.94 18.75
C VAL A 78 2.98 -12.44 17.32
N CYS A 79 3.45 -13.19 16.32
CA CYS A 79 3.18 -12.95 14.90
C CYS A 79 1.67 -12.98 14.59
N ASP A 80 0.94 -13.95 15.13
CA ASP A 80 -0.50 -14.05 14.92
C ASP A 80 -1.27 -12.87 15.53
N LYS A 81 -0.96 -12.48 16.78
CA LYS A 81 -1.58 -11.31 17.44
C LYS A 81 -1.30 -10.01 16.69
N ALA A 82 -0.05 -9.81 16.27
CA ALA A 82 0.33 -8.63 15.50
C ALA A 82 -0.34 -8.61 14.11
N PHE A 83 -0.40 -9.75 13.42
CA PHE A 83 -1.11 -9.87 12.14
C PHE A 83 -2.60 -9.53 12.28
N LYS A 84 -3.26 -10.06 13.31
CA LYS A 84 -4.67 -9.75 13.61
C LYS A 84 -4.87 -8.26 13.92
N SER A 85 -3.96 -7.64 14.67
CA SER A 85 -4.02 -6.20 14.95
C SER A 85 -3.90 -5.37 13.66
N ILE A 86 -2.97 -5.72 12.77
CA ILE A 86 -2.79 -5.06 11.48
C ILE A 86 -4.05 -5.24 10.63
N LYS A 87 -4.59 -6.46 10.56
CA LYS A 87 -5.82 -6.76 9.81
C LYS A 87 -6.99 -5.94 10.34
N SER A 88 -7.21 -5.90 11.66
CA SER A 88 -8.26 -5.07 12.29
C SER A 88 -8.07 -3.59 11.99
N TYR A 89 -6.84 -3.10 12.05
CA TYR A 89 -6.50 -1.73 11.74
C TYR A 89 -6.79 -1.37 10.27
N LEU A 90 -6.47 -2.27 9.33
CA LEU A 90 -6.77 -2.06 7.90
C LEU A 90 -8.26 -2.19 7.56
N MET A 91 -9.00 -2.98 8.33
CA MET A 91 -10.45 -3.13 8.21
C MET A 91 -11.24 -1.93 8.76
N THR A 92 -10.58 -1.00 9.46
CA THR A 92 -11.20 0.21 10.01
C THR A 92 -10.64 1.47 9.32
N PRO A 93 -10.86 1.65 8.00
CA PRO A 93 -10.34 2.80 7.27
C PRO A 93 -11.03 4.10 7.73
N PRO A 94 -10.30 5.24 7.80
CA PRO A 94 -10.96 6.52 7.82
C PRO A 94 -11.73 6.70 6.50
N VAL A 95 -13.00 7.06 6.68
CA VAL A 95 -14.14 6.97 5.77
C VAL A 95 -13.81 7.59 4.40
N LEU A 96 -13.99 6.82 3.32
CA LEU A 96 -14.17 7.41 1.98
C LEU A 96 -15.45 8.24 2.07
N VAL A 97 -15.34 9.55 1.88
CA VAL A 97 -16.50 10.42 1.97
C VAL A 97 -17.41 10.11 0.78
N ALA A 98 -18.72 9.98 1.01
CA ALA A 98 -19.66 9.80 -0.08
C ALA A 98 -19.65 11.06 -1.00
N PRO A 99 -19.75 10.90 -2.32
CA PRO A 99 -19.86 12.05 -3.22
C PRO A 99 -21.12 12.86 -2.88
N VAL A 100 -20.95 14.17 -2.72
CA VAL A 100 -22.07 15.10 -2.53
C VAL A 100 -22.62 15.48 -3.91
N PRO A 101 -23.91 15.22 -4.20
CA PRO A 101 -24.53 15.59 -5.47
C PRO A 101 -24.47 17.10 -5.73
N GLY A 102 -24.33 17.49 -6.99
CA GLY A 102 -24.30 18.91 -7.41
C GLY A 102 -22.97 19.62 -7.18
N ARG A 103 -21.96 18.96 -6.60
CA ARG A 103 -20.60 19.51 -6.46
C ARG A 103 -19.64 18.93 -7.48
N PRO A 104 -18.71 19.73 -8.03
CA PRO A 104 -17.76 19.26 -9.04
C PRO A 104 -16.84 18.19 -8.46
N LEU A 105 -16.63 17.13 -9.25
CA LEU A 105 -15.66 16.08 -8.95
C LEU A 105 -14.30 16.46 -9.53
N ILE A 106 -13.25 16.15 -8.78
CA ILE A 106 -11.86 16.38 -9.17
C ILE A 106 -11.24 15.01 -9.46
N LEU A 107 -10.78 14.81 -10.68
CA LEU A 107 -10.14 13.58 -11.11
C LEU A 107 -8.63 13.79 -11.23
N TYR A 108 -7.87 13.09 -10.40
CA TYR A 108 -6.42 13.00 -10.56
C TYR A 108 -6.09 11.71 -11.31
N VAL A 109 -5.39 11.85 -12.43
CA VAL A 109 -4.90 10.71 -13.20
C VAL A 109 -3.38 10.75 -13.19
N ALA A 110 -2.77 9.64 -12.81
CA ALA A 110 -1.33 9.43 -12.89
C ALA A 110 -1.07 8.20 -13.76
N THR A 111 -0.36 8.40 -14.85
CA THR A 111 0.00 7.32 -15.78
C THR A 111 1.47 6.96 -15.63
N GLN A 112 1.79 5.69 -15.85
CA GLN A 112 3.14 5.17 -16.01
C GLN A 112 3.18 4.28 -17.25
N GLU A 113 4.37 3.81 -17.63
CA GLU A 113 4.58 2.98 -18.83
C GLU A 113 3.61 1.79 -18.95
N ARG A 114 3.11 1.23 -17.83
CA ARG A 114 2.20 0.07 -17.86
C ARG A 114 1.01 0.14 -16.90
N SER A 115 0.74 1.29 -16.30
CA SER A 115 -0.33 1.41 -15.32
C SER A 115 -0.95 2.80 -15.30
N ILE A 116 -2.22 2.84 -14.90
CA ILE A 116 -2.95 4.07 -14.62
C ILE A 116 -3.46 4.01 -13.19
N GLY A 117 -3.10 5.02 -12.41
CA GLY A 117 -3.73 5.33 -11.13
C GLY A 117 -4.71 6.49 -11.29
N ILE A 118 -5.87 6.37 -10.67
CA ILE A 118 -6.94 7.36 -10.65
C ILE A 118 -7.37 7.60 -9.20
N LEU A 119 -7.46 8.87 -8.82
CA LEU A 119 -8.04 9.33 -7.57
C LEU A 119 -9.20 10.27 -7.90
N LEU A 120 -10.40 9.90 -7.44
CA LEU A 120 -11.57 10.75 -7.46
C LEU A 120 -11.67 11.48 -6.12
N ALA A 121 -11.66 12.81 -6.16
CA ALA A 121 -11.76 13.67 -5.00
C ALA A 121 -12.88 14.72 -5.16
N GLN A 122 -13.29 15.32 -4.06
CA GLN A 122 -14.26 16.41 -4.05
C GLN A 122 -13.96 17.35 -2.88
N LYS A 123 -14.15 18.66 -3.08
CA LYS A 123 -13.95 19.65 -2.01
C LYS A 123 -15.15 19.67 -1.04
N ASN A 124 -14.87 19.68 0.26
CA ASN A 124 -15.87 19.93 1.30
C ASN A 124 -16.21 21.43 1.40
N ASP A 125 -17.15 21.76 2.29
CA ASP A 125 -17.58 23.15 2.55
C ASP A 125 -16.46 24.06 3.08
N GLU A 126 -15.40 23.46 3.64
CA GLU A 126 -14.21 24.16 4.13
C GLU A 126 -13.15 24.34 3.01
N GLY A 127 -13.44 23.92 1.78
CA GLY A 127 -12.52 23.99 0.64
C GLY A 127 -11.44 22.90 0.61
N LYS A 128 -11.45 21.96 1.56
CA LYS A 128 -10.52 20.83 1.67
C LYS A 128 -10.93 19.68 0.75
N GLU A 129 -9.96 19.14 0.03
CA GLU A 129 -10.17 17.99 -0.87
C GLU A 129 -10.27 16.69 -0.07
N ASN A 130 -11.39 15.99 -0.24
CA ASN A 130 -11.64 14.67 0.31
C ASN A 130 -11.56 13.63 -0.81
N ALA A 131 -10.80 12.56 -0.56
CA ALA A 131 -10.75 11.41 -1.45
C ALA A 131 -12.06 10.61 -1.37
N LEU A 132 -12.73 10.46 -2.51
CA LEU A 132 -13.97 9.70 -2.66
C LEU A 132 -13.67 8.26 -3.09
N TYR A 133 -12.76 8.09 -4.05
CA TYR A 133 -12.47 6.77 -4.62
C TYR A 133 -11.06 6.69 -5.21
N TYR A 134 -10.46 5.50 -5.15
CA TYR A 134 -9.19 5.20 -5.82
C TYR A 134 -9.39 4.03 -6.77
N LEU A 135 -8.90 4.15 -8.00
CA LEU A 135 -8.88 3.09 -8.99
C LEU A 135 -7.45 2.96 -9.53
N SER A 136 -6.91 1.76 -9.59
CA SER A 136 -5.64 1.47 -10.27
C SER A 136 -5.85 0.31 -11.22
N SER A 137 -5.40 0.46 -12.46
CA SER A 137 -5.46 -0.56 -13.50
C SER A 137 -4.11 -0.73 -14.17
N THR A 138 -3.72 -1.98 -14.41
CA THR A 138 -2.55 -2.33 -15.23
C THR A 138 -2.99 -2.39 -16.69
N MET A 139 -2.25 -1.69 -17.56
CA MET A 139 -2.54 -1.71 -19.00
C MET A 139 -2.20 -3.09 -19.59
N THR A 140 -3.12 -3.60 -20.39
CA THR A 140 -2.95 -4.84 -21.16
C THR A 140 -1.95 -4.63 -22.31
N PRO A 141 -1.35 -5.70 -22.86
CA PRO A 141 -0.40 -5.59 -23.97
C PRO A 141 -0.95 -4.91 -25.22
N ASN A 142 -2.28 -4.87 -25.39
CA ASN A 142 -2.94 -4.18 -26.51
C ASN A 142 -3.12 -2.68 -26.24
N GLU A 143 -3.36 -2.29 -24.98
CA GLU A 143 -3.46 -0.88 -24.56
C GLU A 143 -2.10 -0.17 -24.56
N LEU A 144 -0.99 -0.91 -24.44
CA LEU A 144 0.38 -0.40 -24.55
C LEU A 144 0.82 -0.04 -25.98
N LYS A 145 0.00 -0.34 -27.00
CA LYS A 145 0.33 -0.15 -28.42
C LYS A 145 -0.31 1.11 -29.04
N TYR A 146 -1.08 1.84 -28.25
CA TYR A 146 -1.72 3.12 -28.62
C TYR A 146 -1.10 4.26 -27.81
#